data_AF-A0A1F8F9I8-F1
#
_entry.id   AF-A0A1F8F9I8-F1
#
_cell.length_a   1.000
_cell.length_b   1.000
_cell.length_c   1.000
_cell.angle_alpha   90.00
_cell.angle_beta   90.00
_cell.angle_gamma   90.00
#
_symmetry.space_group_name_H-M   'P 1'
#
loop_
_entity.id
_entity.type
_entity.pdbx_description
1 polymer ?
#
loop_
_entity_poly.entity_id
_entity_poly.type
_entity_poly.pdbx_seq_one_letter_code
_entity_poly.pdbx_strand_id
1 'polypeptide(L)'
;MVKRILLVGFFIILGTIVLQASVAKAEYCYNGPNRPRIGTADVFWGDPPSPYSDITLSGGLVARMSLEGTFPGDSLFYGQDCEGEIITVQIFSDGNPSTTVATVSGSLVSGSMIQPGNLGTWQWYVDWPHNLYDGRYRFKVIAINGFAINNGRVSSNLLIITNVGSQSQSDAVPLTCGLTANPASGTPPLNNVDMTVAISSSWDGTAHEYNIDCTNDGIYEGTQYLTTNPYTFVDACNYPVAGSYNARGRLRNLYTLEESTCSLAIVSIIPTPTPAPILNPPILQPVNPGIACTDNSYSVDIVWTGDPNSAHLQNSNIPEFYVDVSTDNFSSYWNKQVNGATSTQAPSGFVPYTGVSGNLVLNPGTTYQARVFNGATDSSGQQVHSNTVSFSVPTCPTPPPITPLPITPPPTTPPPITPPPVTPPPITPPPVTPGPQGLPFTVLIIRNPFSGNIDTMQDLFDAVITFLYYVAGPIVVIMIILAGLFFLFARDQADKINTAKKILTYALIGFAIILIGRGFIALIESILALGG
;
A
#
# COMPACT_ATOMS: atom_id res chain seq x y z
N MET A 1 16.08 16.30 -19.72
CA MET A 1 16.48 15.48 -18.56
C MET A 1 17.79 15.90 -17.89
N VAL A 2 18.68 16.64 -18.57
CA VAL A 2 19.99 17.07 -18.03
C VAL A 2 19.90 18.30 -17.10
N LYS A 3 18.77 19.04 -17.11
CA LYS A 3 18.58 20.26 -16.30
C LYS A 3 18.12 20.02 -14.85
N ARG A 4 17.71 18.80 -14.47
CA ARG A 4 17.25 18.48 -13.10
C ARG A 4 18.34 17.88 -12.21
N ILE A 5 19.42 17.36 -12.79
CA ILE A 5 20.54 16.77 -12.03
C ILE A 5 21.55 17.82 -11.57
N LEU A 6 21.66 18.95 -12.30
CA LEU A 6 22.51 20.09 -11.92
C LEU A 6 21.91 20.96 -10.80
N LEU A 7 20.59 20.92 -10.57
CA LEU A 7 19.96 21.70 -9.50
C LEU A 7 20.14 21.04 -8.12
N VAL A 8 20.16 19.70 -8.06
CA VAL A 8 20.34 18.96 -6.80
C VAL A 8 21.80 19.00 -6.32
N GLY A 9 22.77 19.06 -7.25
CA GLY A 9 24.19 19.25 -6.92
C GLY A 9 24.56 20.65 -6.44
N PHE A 10 23.79 21.68 -6.81
CA PHE A 10 24.05 23.07 -6.40
C PHE A 10 23.48 23.41 -5.01
N PHE A 11 22.44 22.71 -4.56
CA PHE A 11 21.87 22.88 -3.22
C PHE A 11 22.69 22.22 -2.10
N ILE A 12 23.47 21.17 -2.40
CA ILE A 12 24.28 20.47 -1.40
C ILE A 12 25.58 21.25 -1.07
N ILE A 13 26.07 22.08 -2.00
CA ILE A 13 27.31 22.84 -1.82
C ILE A 13 27.05 24.24 -1.23
N LEU A 14 25.87 24.84 -1.41
CA LEU A 14 25.50 26.08 -0.69
C LEU A 14 24.93 25.83 0.72
N GLY A 15 24.37 24.64 0.99
CA GLY A 15 23.80 24.29 2.31
C GLY A 15 24.84 24.11 3.42
N THR A 16 26.13 24.04 3.11
CA THR A 16 27.22 23.89 4.09
C THR A 16 28.03 25.17 4.29
N ILE A 17 27.76 26.25 3.55
CA ILE A 17 28.51 27.53 3.63
C ILE A 17 27.69 28.68 4.26
N VAL A 18 26.40 28.47 4.62
CA VAL A 18 25.58 29.46 5.35
C VAL A 18 25.16 28.96 6.73
N LEU A 19 26.12 28.52 7.53
CA LEU A 19 25.96 28.33 8.99
C LEU A 19 27.22 28.71 9.78
N GLN A 20 27.99 29.70 9.28
CA GLN A 20 29.14 30.29 9.98
C GLN A 20 29.00 31.80 10.26
N ALA A 21 27.79 32.33 10.32
CA ALA A 21 27.54 33.69 10.82
C ALA A 21 26.22 33.70 11.60
N SER A 22 26.22 33.21 12.84
CA SER A 22 26.11 34.09 14.01
C SER A 22 26.69 33.49 15.30
N VAL A 23 27.53 32.45 15.19
CA VAL A 23 28.07 31.71 16.35
C VAL A 23 29.03 32.55 17.22
N ALA A 24 29.49 33.71 16.73
CA ALA A 24 30.50 34.54 17.38
C ALA A 24 29.96 35.64 18.33
N LYS A 25 28.76 35.51 18.92
CA LYS A 25 28.29 36.47 19.95
C LYS A 25 27.93 35.86 21.30
N ALA A 26 27.47 34.61 21.35
CA ALA A 26 27.25 33.92 22.62
C ALA A 26 28.55 33.28 23.19
N GLU A 27 29.63 33.29 22.41
CA GLU A 27 30.95 32.81 22.79
C GLU A 27 31.70 33.80 23.72
N TYR A 28 31.08 34.92 24.13
CA TYR A 28 31.78 36.04 24.78
C TYR A 28 31.47 36.31 26.26
N CYS A 29 30.63 35.51 26.95
CA CYS A 29 30.59 35.53 28.43
C CYS A 29 31.78 34.76 29.07
N TYR A 30 32.97 34.78 28.45
CA TYR A 30 33.88 33.63 28.43
C TYR A 30 35.27 33.83 29.03
N ASN A 31 35.80 32.76 29.63
CA ASN A 31 37.20 32.36 29.42
C ASN A 31 37.39 30.83 29.44
N GLY A 32 37.61 30.25 28.26
CA GLY A 32 38.31 28.98 28.00
C GLY A 32 37.44 27.75 27.64
N PRO A 33 37.82 26.97 26.58
CA PRO A 33 37.08 25.85 25.97
C PRO A 33 36.78 24.62 26.86
N ASN A 34 36.89 24.76 28.18
CA ASN A 34 36.70 23.68 29.15
C ASN A 34 35.93 24.08 30.43
N ARG A 35 35.37 25.29 30.57
CA ARG A 35 34.80 25.71 31.88
C ARG A 35 33.58 26.64 31.80
N PRO A 36 32.39 26.16 31.43
CA PRO A 36 31.16 26.87 31.78
C PRO A 36 30.88 26.62 33.26
N ARG A 37 31.18 27.58 34.13
CA ARG A 37 30.70 27.56 35.51
C ARG A 37 30.12 28.92 35.90
N ILE A 38 28.87 29.15 35.49
CA ILE A 38 27.91 29.47 36.55
C ILE A 38 27.99 28.25 37.49
N GLY A 39 28.66 28.44 38.64
CA GLY A 39 28.91 27.39 39.64
C GLY A 39 27.63 26.64 39.97
N THR A 40 27.75 25.43 40.52
CA THR A 40 26.63 24.53 40.86
C THR A 40 25.38 25.30 41.29
N ALA A 41 24.48 25.58 40.33
CA ALA A 41 23.46 26.59 40.51
C ALA A 41 22.32 25.95 41.29
N ASP A 42 22.36 26.14 42.59
CA ASP A 42 21.16 26.12 43.40
C ASP A 42 20.47 27.47 43.12
N VAL A 43 19.36 27.49 42.39
CA VAL A 43 18.70 28.78 42.11
C VAL A 43 18.08 29.25 43.42
N PHE A 44 18.67 30.25 44.04
CA PHE A 44 18.18 30.79 45.29
C PHE A 44 17.12 31.85 45.08
N TRP A 45 16.54 32.28 46.18
CA TRP A 45 15.63 33.40 46.27
C TRP A 45 16.17 34.32 47.36
N GLY A 46 16.48 35.57 46.99
CA GLY A 46 17.15 36.51 47.88
C GLY A 46 18.55 36.06 48.28
N ASP A 47 19.21 36.86 49.11
CA ASP A 47 20.53 36.58 49.70
C ASP A 47 20.35 36.11 51.16
N PRO A 48 19.89 34.85 51.44
CA PRO A 48 19.84 34.36 52.79
C PRO A 48 21.11 33.56 53.14
N PRO A 49 21.70 33.79 54.32
CA PRO A 49 22.68 32.86 54.85
C PRO A 49 22.02 31.48 55.09
N SER A 50 22.71 30.42 54.68
CA SER A 50 22.33 29.01 54.83
C SER A 50 21.67 28.68 56.19
N PRO A 51 20.62 27.80 56.23
CA PRO A 51 20.07 27.00 55.14
C PRO A 51 18.93 27.68 54.34
N TYR A 52 18.81 27.32 53.07
CA TYR A 52 17.86 27.88 52.11
C TYR A 52 16.41 27.48 52.42
N SER A 53 15.54 28.46 52.66
CA SER A 53 14.12 28.23 52.98
C SER A 53 13.26 28.06 51.72
N ASP A 54 12.24 27.20 51.82
CA ASP A 54 11.15 27.14 50.84
C ASP A 54 10.42 28.48 50.73
N ILE A 55 9.86 28.78 49.56
CA ILE A 55 9.17 30.04 49.30
C ILE A 55 7.71 29.76 48.96
N THR A 56 6.81 30.51 49.57
CA THR A 56 5.38 30.46 49.25
C THR A 56 4.97 31.73 48.50
N LEU A 57 4.41 31.58 47.30
CA LEU A 57 3.83 32.68 46.51
C LEU A 57 2.34 32.48 46.31
N SER A 58 1.60 33.59 46.26
CA SER A 58 0.22 33.61 45.80
C SER A 58 0.12 33.87 44.29
N GLY A 59 -1.04 33.60 43.71
CA GLY A 59 -1.34 33.88 42.30
C GLY A 59 -1.15 35.34 41.91
N GLY A 60 -0.66 35.57 40.70
CA GLY A 60 -0.45 36.90 40.14
C GLY A 60 0.78 37.64 40.68
N LEU A 61 1.57 37.04 41.57
CA LEU A 61 2.87 37.57 41.98
C LEU A 61 3.97 37.19 40.98
N VAL A 62 5.07 37.94 41.00
CA VAL A 62 6.26 37.64 40.20
C VAL A 62 7.21 36.78 41.02
N ALA A 63 7.60 35.62 40.48
CA ALA A 63 8.67 34.80 41.01
C ALA A 63 10.02 35.33 40.51
N ARG A 64 10.88 35.82 41.41
CA ARG A 64 12.24 36.24 41.11
C ARG A 64 13.22 35.10 41.36
N MET A 65 13.76 34.47 40.34
CA MET A 65 14.78 33.42 40.49
C MET A 65 16.18 34.03 40.53
N SER A 66 17.02 33.60 41.47
CA SER A 66 18.42 34.01 41.57
C SER A 66 19.38 32.93 41.09
N LEU A 67 20.34 33.29 40.26
CA LEU A 67 21.41 32.41 39.80
C LEU A 67 22.75 32.93 40.35
N GLU A 68 23.55 32.01 40.92
CA GLU A 68 24.88 32.33 41.42
C GLU A 68 25.96 31.66 40.56
N GLY A 69 27.02 32.41 40.26
CA GLY A 69 28.16 31.89 39.49
C GLY A 69 29.49 32.48 39.93
N THR A 70 30.58 31.75 39.74
CA THR A 70 31.95 32.22 40.04
C THR A 70 32.57 32.87 38.80
N PHE A 71 33.24 34.01 38.99
CA PHE A 71 33.99 34.65 37.90
C PHE A 71 35.37 33.95 37.73
N PRO A 72 35.77 33.53 36.51
CA PRO A 72 37.13 33.12 36.26
C PRO A 72 37.97 34.34 35.86
N GLY A 73 38.40 35.14 36.84
CA GLY A 73 39.29 36.28 36.63
C GLY A 73 39.96 36.73 37.93
N ASP A 74 41.19 37.19 37.84
CA ASP A 74 42.01 37.70 38.95
C ASP A 74 41.75 39.18 39.29
N SER A 75 40.77 39.82 38.64
CA SER A 75 40.50 41.25 38.82
C SER A 75 39.11 41.54 39.40
N LEU A 76 39.10 42.25 40.53
CA LEU A 76 37.93 42.71 41.29
C LEU A 76 37.09 43.80 40.58
N PHE A 77 37.29 44.06 39.29
CA PHE A 77 36.83 45.30 38.63
C PHE A 77 36.03 45.13 37.33
N TYR A 78 35.73 43.91 36.88
CA TYR A 78 34.87 43.66 35.73
C TYR A 78 33.64 42.85 36.14
N GLY A 79 32.66 43.53 36.74
CA GLY A 79 31.31 42.99 36.94
C GLY A 79 30.40 43.36 35.76
N GLN A 80 29.38 42.52 35.52
CA GLN A 80 28.32 42.63 34.48
C GLN A 80 28.58 41.95 33.12
N ASP A 81 28.79 40.62 33.09
CA ASP A 81 28.96 39.92 31.80
C ASP A 81 27.81 38.98 31.39
N CYS A 82 26.77 38.83 32.20
CA CYS A 82 25.62 38.00 31.84
C CYS A 82 24.29 38.78 31.81
N GLU A 83 24.30 40.09 32.02
CA GLU A 83 23.08 40.89 31.96
C GLU A 83 22.52 40.89 30.53
N GLY A 84 21.21 40.68 30.39
CA GLY A 84 20.52 40.58 29.11
C GLY A 84 20.51 39.18 28.49
N GLU A 85 21.42 38.28 28.91
CA GLU A 85 21.46 36.91 28.42
C GLU A 85 20.18 36.16 28.77
N ILE A 86 19.63 35.41 27.80
CA ILE A 86 18.39 34.68 27.98
C ILE A 86 18.70 33.34 28.66
N ILE A 87 18.12 33.07 29.81
CA ILE A 87 18.18 31.74 30.41
C ILE A 87 16.89 30.98 30.16
N THR A 88 17.00 29.66 30.07
CA THR A 88 15.86 28.75 29.96
C THR A 88 15.84 27.82 31.17
N VAL A 89 14.71 27.78 31.86
CA VAL A 89 14.49 27.04 33.10
C VAL A 89 13.31 26.10 32.91
N GLN A 90 13.49 24.84 33.24
CA GLN A 90 12.41 23.86 33.36
C GLN A 90 11.91 23.82 34.80
N ILE A 91 10.58 23.71 34.95
CA ILE A 91 9.90 23.60 36.24
C ILE A 91 9.25 22.22 36.32
N PHE A 92 9.37 21.59 37.48
CA PHE A 92 8.88 20.24 37.76
C PHE A 92 8.01 20.27 39.01
N SER A 93 7.06 19.35 39.12
CA SER A 93 6.41 19.09 40.40
C SER A 93 7.40 18.40 41.36
N ASP A 94 7.33 18.75 42.63
CA ASP A 94 8.12 18.11 43.67
C ASP A 94 7.79 16.60 43.73
N GLY A 95 8.82 15.75 43.67
CA GLY A 95 8.67 14.30 43.63
C GLY A 95 8.55 13.65 42.24
N ASN A 96 8.39 14.42 41.16
CA ASN A 96 8.43 13.89 39.79
C ASN A 96 9.34 14.75 38.85
N PRO A 97 10.66 14.58 38.93
CA PRO A 97 11.62 15.39 38.16
C PRO A 97 11.66 15.07 36.66
N SER A 98 10.87 14.09 36.18
CA SER A 98 10.89 13.63 34.78
C SER A 98 9.83 14.32 33.91
N THR A 99 8.83 14.96 34.51
CA THR A 99 7.75 15.66 33.79
C THR A 99 7.86 17.16 34.01
N THR A 100 8.23 17.88 32.96
CA THR A 100 8.27 19.35 32.98
C THR A 100 6.85 19.90 32.98
N VAL A 101 6.51 20.72 33.98
CA VAL A 101 5.21 21.39 34.11
C VAL A 101 5.20 22.71 33.33
N ALA A 102 6.34 23.39 33.27
CA ALA A 102 6.51 24.61 32.48
C ALA A 102 7.98 24.77 32.06
N THR A 103 8.20 25.41 30.92
CA THR A 103 9.52 25.91 30.51
C THR A 103 9.44 27.41 30.40
N VAL A 104 10.28 28.12 31.14
CA VAL A 104 10.28 29.57 31.21
C VAL A 104 11.60 30.09 30.70
N SER A 105 11.57 31.20 29.99
CA SER A 105 12.77 31.91 29.58
C SER A 105 12.69 33.37 29.99
N GLY A 106 13.83 33.96 30.33
CA GLY A 106 13.90 35.37 30.67
C GLY A 106 15.34 35.87 30.61
N SER A 107 15.47 37.17 30.37
CA SER A 107 16.77 37.84 30.39
C SER A 107 17.25 38.00 31.83
N LEU A 108 18.53 37.73 32.05
CA LEU A 108 19.18 37.98 33.32
C LEU A 108 19.28 39.48 33.58
N VAL A 109 18.94 39.89 34.80
CA VAL A 109 19.17 41.22 35.34
C VAL A 109 20.36 41.14 36.29
N SER A 110 21.25 42.12 36.23
CA SER A 110 22.40 42.18 37.15
C SER A 110 21.93 42.20 38.60
N GLY A 111 22.51 41.33 39.43
CA GLY A 111 22.32 41.33 40.88
C GLY A 111 23.53 41.88 41.63
N SER A 112 23.64 41.52 42.90
CA SER A 112 24.68 42.01 43.80
C SER A 112 25.96 41.16 43.74
N MET A 113 27.10 41.78 44.03
CA MET A 113 28.34 41.07 44.33
C MET A 113 28.27 40.50 45.76
N ILE A 114 28.50 39.19 45.92
CA ILE A 114 28.61 38.58 47.24
C ILE A 114 30.10 38.63 47.66
N GLN A 115 30.40 39.27 48.80
CA GLN A 115 31.74 39.80 49.15
C GLN A 115 32.60 38.84 50.02
N PRO A 116 33.85 39.18 50.40
CA PRO A 116 35.13 38.81 49.79
C PRO A 116 35.93 37.73 50.55
N GLY A 117 36.65 36.86 49.84
CA GLY A 117 37.65 35.97 50.44
C GLY A 117 37.99 34.69 49.65
N ASN A 118 37.15 34.32 48.69
CA ASN A 118 37.41 33.20 47.79
C ASN A 118 36.66 33.46 46.47
N LEU A 119 37.39 33.78 45.39
CA LEU A 119 36.93 33.86 43.99
C LEU A 119 35.49 34.37 43.82
N GLY A 120 35.31 35.70 43.84
CA GLY A 120 34.02 36.40 43.90
C GLY A 120 32.90 35.75 43.08
N THR A 121 31.79 35.45 43.75
CA THR A 121 30.54 35.03 43.12
C THR A 121 29.66 36.24 42.81
N TRP A 122 29.01 36.18 41.65
CA TRP A 122 28.02 37.16 41.23
C TRP A 122 26.64 36.53 41.26
N GLN A 123 25.66 37.35 41.62
CA GLN A 123 24.26 36.99 41.61
C GLN A 123 23.57 37.65 40.41
N TRP A 124 22.72 36.90 39.71
CA TRP A 124 21.84 37.40 38.65
C TRP A 124 20.40 37.02 38.95
N TYR A 125 19.46 37.83 38.47
CA TYR A 125 18.04 37.59 38.69
C TYR A 125 17.29 37.40 37.37
N VAL A 126 16.25 36.56 37.38
CA VAL A 126 15.21 36.55 36.35
C VAL A 126 13.86 36.68 37.02
N ASP A 127 13.09 37.67 36.57
CA ASP A 127 11.72 37.86 37.01
C ASP A 127 10.77 37.09 36.10
N TRP A 128 9.94 36.27 36.70
CA TRP A 128 8.95 35.47 36.00
C TRP A 128 7.55 35.72 36.60
N PRO A 129 6.63 36.38 35.87
CA PRO A 129 5.22 36.41 36.26
C PRO A 129 4.67 34.98 36.14
N HIS A 130 4.54 34.30 37.27
CA HIS A 130 4.21 32.87 37.26
C HIS A 130 2.72 32.67 36.94
N ASN A 131 2.44 31.60 36.21
CA ASN A 131 1.10 31.12 35.88
C ASN A 131 0.86 29.72 36.44
N LEU A 132 1.55 29.37 37.52
CA LEU A 132 1.44 28.07 38.16
C LEU A 132 0.17 27.99 39.02
N TYR A 133 -0.39 26.79 39.10
CA TYR A 133 -1.48 26.45 39.99
C TYR A 133 -0.97 26.12 41.40
N ASP A 134 -1.88 25.88 42.34
CA ASP A 134 -1.51 25.46 43.69
C ASP A 134 -0.71 24.15 43.65
N GLY A 135 0.50 24.17 44.23
CA GLY A 135 1.42 23.05 44.12
C GLY A 135 2.80 23.31 44.70
N ARG A 136 3.63 22.26 44.73
CA ARG A 136 5.04 22.31 45.14
C ARG A 136 5.91 22.06 43.91
N TYR A 137 6.84 22.97 43.64
CA TYR A 137 7.61 22.97 42.41
C TYR A 137 9.11 23.08 42.68
N ARG A 138 9.87 22.49 41.77
CA ARG A 138 11.33 22.61 41.65
C ARG A 138 11.69 23.11 40.27
N PHE A 139 12.89 23.64 40.11
CA PHE A 139 13.36 24.15 38.82
C PHE A 139 14.75 23.63 38.49
N LYS A 140 15.09 23.65 37.19
CA LYS A 140 16.42 23.31 36.65
C LYS A 140 16.72 24.24 35.49
N VAL A 141 17.86 24.91 35.54
CA VAL A 141 18.36 25.67 34.38
C VAL A 141 18.87 24.69 33.33
N ILE A 142 18.38 24.80 32.11
CA ILE A 142 18.71 23.88 31.02
C ILE A 142 19.44 24.54 29.86
N ALA A 143 19.36 25.86 29.70
CA ALA A 143 20.10 26.57 28.68
C ALA A 143 20.38 28.02 29.05
N ILE A 144 21.44 28.58 28.46
CA ILE A 144 21.74 30.03 28.47
C ILE A 144 22.04 30.42 27.02
N ASN A 145 21.33 31.42 26.51
CA ASN A 145 21.37 31.89 25.14
C ASN A 145 21.24 30.76 24.09
N GLY A 146 20.39 29.76 24.41
CA GLY A 146 20.18 28.57 23.58
C GLY A 146 21.23 27.46 23.72
N PHE A 147 22.31 27.67 24.48
CA PHE A 147 23.33 26.64 24.73
C PHE A 147 22.93 25.77 25.92
N ALA A 148 22.84 24.47 25.68
CA ALA A 148 22.39 23.50 26.68
C ALA A 148 23.37 23.35 27.86
N ILE A 149 22.84 23.37 29.09
CA ILE A 149 23.55 23.02 30.31
C ILE A 149 23.30 21.55 30.63
N ASN A 150 24.24 20.70 30.22
CA ASN A 150 24.11 19.25 30.36
C ASN A 150 24.15 18.74 31.82
N ASN A 151 24.69 19.54 32.75
CA ASN A 151 24.83 19.19 34.18
C ASN A 151 24.00 20.08 35.11
N GLY A 152 22.89 20.65 34.64
CA GLY A 152 22.01 21.49 35.46
C GLY A 152 21.49 20.72 36.68
N ARG A 153 21.62 21.30 37.88
CA ARG A 153 21.06 20.73 39.12
C ARG A 153 19.62 21.19 39.29
N VAL A 154 18.81 20.32 39.89
CA VAL A 154 17.46 20.68 40.35
C VAL A 154 17.60 21.46 41.65
N SER A 155 16.72 22.43 41.85
CA SER A 155 16.61 23.22 43.07
C SER A 155 16.64 22.40 44.35
N SER A 156 17.36 22.89 45.36
CA SER A 156 17.34 22.32 46.71
C SER A 156 16.09 22.76 47.50
N ASN A 157 15.73 24.04 47.38
CA ASN A 157 14.50 24.65 47.90
C ASN A 157 13.27 24.41 47.00
N LEU A 158 12.09 24.58 47.59
CA LEU A 158 10.80 24.50 46.89
C LEU A 158 10.18 25.87 46.64
N LEU A 159 9.47 25.95 45.51
CA LEU A 159 8.48 26.97 45.23
C LEU A 159 7.08 26.40 45.51
N ILE A 160 6.41 26.94 46.51
CA ILE A 160 5.05 26.55 46.90
C ILE A 160 4.09 27.62 46.39
N ILE A 161 3.16 27.24 45.55
CA ILE A 161 2.13 28.14 45.02
C ILE A 161 0.83 27.87 45.76
N THR A 162 0.15 28.94 46.18
CA THR A 162 -1.09 28.88 46.95
C THR A 162 -2.10 29.92 46.47
N ASN A 163 -3.40 29.68 46.67
CA ASN A 163 -4.49 30.61 46.35
C ASN A 163 -4.62 30.96 44.84
N VAL A 164 -4.18 30.07 43.95
CA VAL A 164 -4.38 30.14 42.48
C VAL A 164 -5.42 29.11 42.02
N GLY A 165 -5.76 28.15 42.89
CA GLY A 165 -6.57 26.98 42.59
C GLY A 165 -5.69 25.77 42.28
N SER A 166 -6.10 24.57 42.70
CA SER A 166 -5.41 23.33 42.34
C SER A 166 -5.54 23.07 40.85
N GLN A 167 -4.49 22.53 40.22
CA GLN A 167 -4.71 21.80 38.97
C GLN A 167 -5.77 20.74 39.23
N SER A 168 -6.95 20.84 38.60
CA SER A 168 -7.39 19.62 37.96
C SER A 168 -6.29 19.36 36.95
N GLN A 169 -5.70 18.17 36.98
CA GLN A 169 -4.96 17.66 35.84
C GLN A 169 -5.87 17.89 34.63
N SER A 170 -5.65 18.99 33.90
CA SER A 170 -6.39 19.25 32.69
C SER A 170 -5.79 18.24 31.75
N ASP A 171 -6.51 17.16 31.50
CA ASP A 171 -6.38 16.46 30.24
C ASP A 171 -6.35 17.57 29.18
N ALA A 172 -5.17 17.85 28.62
CA ALA A 172 -5.08 18.70 27.46
C ALA A 172 -6.05 18.05 26.48
N VAL A 173 -7.13 18.75 26.13
CA VAL A 173 -8.06 18.23 25.13
C VAL A 173 -7.18 18.00 23.91
N PRO A 174 -6.98 16.76 23.46
CA PRO A 174 -6.00 16.49 22.42
C PRO A 174 -6.45 17.21 21.16
N LEU A 175 -5.51 17.75 20.39
CA LEU A 175 -5.81 18.23 19.04
C LEU A 175 -6.43 17.06 18.28
N THR A 176 -7.67 17.22 17.83
CA THR A 176 -8.36 16.22 17.01
C THR A 176 -8.84 16.87 15.72
N CYS A 177 -8.91 16.07 14.66
CA CYS A 177 -9.44 16.54 13.39
C CYS A 177 -10.24 15.48 12.64
N GLY A 178 -11.16 15.96 11.82
CA GLY A 178 -11.92 15.19 10.85
C GLY A 178 -11.47 15.48 9.43
N LEU A 179 -11.55 14.47 8.57
CA LEU A 179 -11.39 14.61 7.13
C LEU A 179 -12.69 14.20 6.43
N THR A 180 -13.13 14.99 5.46
CA THR A 180 -14.25 14.65 4.58
C THR A 180 -13.86 14.83 3.11
N ALA A 181 -14.47 14.02 2.24
CA ALA A 181 -14.26 14.05 0.80
C ALA A 181 -15.56 14.44 0.08
N ASN A 182 -15.47 15.24 -0.97
CA ASN A 182 -16.60 15.61 -1.81
C ASN A 182 -16.21 15.66 -3.30
N PRO A 183 -16.78 14.82 -4.18
CA PRO A 183 -17.69 13.71 -3.86
C PRO A 183 -16.95 12.56 -3.15
N ALA A 184 -17.60 11.93 -2.17
CA ALA A 184 -17.06 10.75 -1.47
C ALA A 184 -17.23 9.44 -2.27
N SER A 185 -17.91 9.47 -3.40
CA SER A 185 -18.08 8.29 -4.27
C SER A 185 -18.34 8.66 -5.73
N GLY A 186 -18.05 7.74 -6.65
CA GLY A 186 -18.25 7.94 -8.08
C GLY A 186 -17.83 6.74 -8.92
N THR A 187 -17.70 6.95 -10.24
CA THR A 187 -17.21 5.94 -11.19
C THR A 187 -15.81 6.31 -11.68
N PRO A 188 -14.95 5.36 -12.07
CA PRO A 188 -13.59 5.65 -12.51
C PRO A 188 -13.57 6.26 -13.93
N PRO A 189 -12.73 7.26 -14.21
CA PRO A 189 -11.91 7.98 -13.24
C PRO A 189 -12.74 9.00 -12.45
N LEU A 190 -12.64 8.97 -11.11
CA LEU A 190 -13.20 10.02 -10.28
C LEU A 190 -12.14 11.09 -10.09
N ASN A 191 -12.32 12.22 -10.78
CA ASN A 191 -11.41 13.35 -10.70
C ASN A 191 -12.00 14.45 -9.81
N ASN A 192 -11.16 15.39 -9.41
CA ASN A 192 -11.57 16.63 -8.76
C ASN A 192 -12.28 16.38 -7.42
N VAL A 193 -11.75 15.48 -6.60
CA VAL A 193 -12.28 15.25 -5.26
C VAL A 193 -11.73 16.31 -4.31
N ASP A 194 -12.63 17.13 -3.75
CA ASP A 194 -12.32 18.12 -2.74
C ASP A 194 -12.15 17.46 -1.37
N MET A 195 -11.09 17.83 -0.66
CA MET A 195 -10.76 17.27 0.65
C MET A 195 -10.83 18.36 1.72
N THR A 196 -11.73 18.20 2.69
CA THR A 196 -11.90 19.18 3.77
C THR A 196 -11.36 18.63 5.08
N VAL A 197 -10.36 19.34 5.63
CA VAL A 197 -9.77 19.06 6.94
C VAL A 197 -10.35 20.05 7.95
N ALA A 198 -10.91 19.53 9.04
CA ALA A 198 -11.54 20.32 10.09
C ALA A 198 -10.99 19.93 11.47
N ILE A 199 -10.53 20.92 12.24
CA ILE A 199 -10.14 20.74 13.65
C ILE A 199 -11.42 20.64 14.47
N SER A 200 -11.59 19.51 15.16
CA SER A 200 -12.78 19.16 15.94
C SER A 200 -12.68 19.56 17.42
N SER A 201 -11.46 19.71 17.95
CA SER A 201 -11.20 20.21 19.30
C SER A 201 -9.85 20.90 19.39
N SER A 202 -9.70 21.78 20.38
CA SER A 202 -8.44 22.49 20.66
C SER A 202 -7.99 23.46 19.57
N TRP A 203 -8.96 24.00 18.81
CA TRP A 203 -8.70 25.18 17.98
C TRP A 203 -8.44 26.39 18.86
N ASP A 204 -7.25 26.97 18.73
CA ASP A 204 -6.77 28.11 19.53
C ASP A 204 -6.69 29.41 18.72
N GLY A 205 -7.15 29.41 17.46
CA GLY A 205 -7.07 30.56 16.56
C GLY A 205 -5.67 30.83 15.99
N THR A 206 -4.69 29.98 16.30
CA THR A 206 -3.31 30.12 15.81
C THR A 206 -3.09 29.43 14.46
N ALA A 207 -1.90 29.62 13.90
CA ALA A 207 -1.52 29.02 12.63
C ALA A 207 -1.28 27.51 12.76
N HIS A 208 -1.85 26.75 11.83
CA HIS A 208 -1.71 25.31 11.72
C HIS A 208 -1.21 24.91 10.33
N GLU A 209 -0.44 23.83 10.28
CA GLU A 209 -0.12 23.10 9.05
C GLU A 209 -1.18 22.04 8.80
N TYR A 210 -1.83 22.11 7.65
CA TYR A 210 -2.81 21.15 7.14
C TYR A 210 -2.14 20.31 6.05
N ASN A 211 -2.18 18.99 6.17
CA ASN A 211 -1.72 18.07 5.12
C ASN A 211 -2.84 17.12 4.71
N ILE A 212 -2.85 16.74 3.43
CA ILE A 212 -3.72 15.70 2.88
C ILE A 212 -2.88 14.65 2.15
N ASP A 213 -3.18 13.38 2.41
CA ASP A 213 -2.68 12.19 1.73
C ASP A 213 -3.89 11.44 1.13
N CYS A 214 -4.02 11.48 -0.19
CA CYS A 214 -5.18 10.95 -0.92
C CYS A 214 -5.24 9.42 -0.91
N THR A 215 -4.10 8.74 -0.74
CA THR A 215 -3.98 7.27 -0.88
C THR A 215 -3.47 6.56 0.38
N ASN A 216 -3.16 7.32 1.43
CA ASN A 216 -2.54 6.88 2.67
C ASN A 216 -1.24 6.10 2.43
N ASP A 217 -0.43 6.55 1.47
CA ASP A 217 0.88 5.99 1.15
C ASP A 217 2.03 6.67 1.93
N GLY A 218 1.71 7.71 2.71
CA GLY A 218 2.64 8.51 3.49
C GLY A 218 3.19 9.73 2.75
N ILE A 219 2.74 9.99 1.53
CA ILE A 219 3.09 11.17 0.73
C ILE A 219 1.92 12.16 0.77
N TYR A 220 2.21 13.42 1.05
CA TYR A 220 1.19 14.46 1.05
C TYR A 220 1.04 15.08 -0.34
N GLU A 221 -0.14 14.97 -0.96
CA GLU A 221 -0.47 15.67 -2.21
C GLU A 221 -0.78 17.15 -1.98
N GLY A 222 -1.19 17.53 -0.77
CA GLY A 222 -1.45 18.93 -0.40
C GLY A 222 -0.90 19.28 0.98
N THR A 223 -0.32 20.47 1.10
CA THR A 223 0.16 21.03 2.37
C THR A 223 -0.09 22.54 2.39
N GLN A 224 -0.72 23.05 3.44
CA GLN A 224 -1.06 24.47 3.59
C GLN A 224 -0.83 24.96 5.02
N TYR A 225 -0.48 26.23 5.18
CA TYR A 225 -0.22 26.87 6.47
C TYR A 225 -1.20 28.02 6.68
N LEU A 226 -2.16 27.85 7.59
CA LEU A 226 -3.32 28.73 7.68
C LEU A 226 -3.72 29.01 9.13
N THR A 227 -4.36 30.15 9.36
CA THR A 227 -4.97 30.55 10.64
C THR A 227 -6.49 30.41 10.61
N THR A 228 -7.02 29.59 9.70
CA THR A 228 -8.46 29.43 9.45
C THR A 228 -8.86 27.96 9.53
N ASN A 229 -10.03 27.68 10.10
CA ASN A 229 -10.58 26.34 10.26
C ASN A 229 -12.10 26.35 9.94
N PRO A 230 -12.64 25.40 9.13
CA PRO A 230 -11.95 24.34 8.39
C PRO A 230 -11.24 24.84 7.13
N TYR A 231 -10.44 23.96 6.51
CA TYR A 231 -9.82 24.23 5.21
C TYR A 231 -10.13 23.13 4.20
N THR A 232 -10.46 23.54 2.97
CA THR A 232 -10.75 22.65 1.84
C THR A 232 -9.66 22.75 0.79
N PHE A 233 -9.01 21.62 0.51
CA PHE A 233 -8.17 21.45 -0.66
C PHE A 233 -9.08 21.16 -1.85
N VAL A 234 -9.18 22.12 -2.77
CA VAL A 234 -10.01 22.01 -3.97
C VAL A 234 -9.30 21.15 -5.01
N ASP A 235 -10.03 20.24 -5.66
CA ASP A 235 -9.55 19.34 -6.71
C ASP A 235 -8.30 18.52 -6.31
N ALA A 236 -8.20 18.14 -5.03
CA ALA A 236 -6.97 17.61 -4.45
C ALA A 236 -6.66 16.17 -4.87
N CYS A 237 -7.68 15.31 -4.95
CA CYS A 237 -7.50 13.87 -5.18
C CYS A 237 -8.14 13.40 -6.49
N ASN A 238 -7.46 12.47 -7.16
CA ASN A 238 -7.94 11.83 -8.39
C ASN A 238 -7.75 10.30 -8.30
N TYR A 239 -8.80 9.54 -8.59
CA TYR A 239 -8.84 8.09 -8.42
C TYR A 239 -9.17 7.40 -9.76
N PRO A 240 -8.15 6.87 -10.46
CA PRO A 240 -8.32 6.37 -11.83
C PRO A 240 -8.92 4.96 -11.90
N VAL A 241 -8.91 4.20 -10.81
CA VAL A 241 -9.30 2.78 -10.78
C VAL A 241 -10.44 2.58 -9.78
N ALA A 242 -11.31 1.59 -10.06
CA ALA A 242 -12.34 1.17 -9.13
C ALA A 242 -11.72 0.60 -7.84
N GLY A 243 -12.32 0.90 -6.68
CA GLY A 243 -11.77 0.52 -5.39
C GLY A 243 -12.26 1.42 -4.25
N SER A 244 -11.85 1.07 -3.03
CA SER A 244 -12.06 1.87 -1.83
C SER A 244 -10.72 2.49 -1.42
N TYR A 245 -10.66 3.81 -1.36
CA TYR A 245 -9.44 4.55 -1.03
C TYR A 245 -9.60 5.22 0.34
N ASN A 246 -8.65 4.97 1.23
CA ASN A 246 -8.61 5.61 2.54
C ASN A 246 -7.70 6.84 2.45
N ALA A 247 -8.28 8.02 2.32
CA ALA A 247 -7.52 9.26 2.42
C ALA A 247 -7.25 9.60 3.89
N ARG A 248 -6.10 10.21 4.16
CA ARG A 248 -5.63 10.58 5.49
C ARG A 248 -5.31 12.08 5.54
N GLY A 249 -5.78 12.74 6.59
CA GLY A 249 -5.39 14.11 6.93
C GLY A 249 -4.38 14.13 8.07
N ARG A 250 -3.52 15.14 8.11
CA ARG A 250 -2.69 15.45 9.29
C ARG A 250 -2.76 16.94 9.56
N LEU A 251 -2.70 17.25 10.84
CA LEU A 251 -2.66 18.60 11.36
C LEU A 251 -1.48 18.76 12.31
N ARG A 252 -0.84 19.92 12.27
CA ARG A 252 0.19 20.30 13.23
C ARG A 252 0.00 21.76 13.65
N ASN A 253 -0.11 21.99 14.95
CA ASN A 253 -0.08 23.35 15.50
C ASN A 253 1.34 23.90 15.37
N LEU A 254 1.52 25.06 14.73
CA LEU A 254 2.86 25.58 14.45
C LEU A 254 3.54 26.22 15.66
N TYR A 255 2.77 26.51 16.72
CA TYR A 255 3.27 27.12 17.95
C TYR A 255 3.62 26.04 18.97
N THR A 256 2.71 25.12 19.24
CA THR A 256 2.92 24.05 20.24
C THR A 256 3.63 22.83 19.66
N LEU A 257 3.70 22.73 18.32
CA LEU A 257 4.20 21.57 17.58
C LEU A 257 3.40 20.28 17.82
N GLU A 258 2.23 20.37 18.45
CA GLU A 258 1.32 19.24 18.64
C GLU A 258 0.78 18.77 17.29
N GLU A 259 0.68 17.45 17.12
CA GLU A 259 0.24 16.82 15.87
C GLU A 259 -0.98 15.95 16.10
N SER A 260 -1.85 15.93 15.09
CA SER A 260 -3.02 15.06 15.06
C SER A 260 -3.18 14.43 13.68
N THR A 261 -3.53 13.14 13.65
CA THR A 261 -3.97 12.47 12.42
C THR A 261 -5.49 12.50 12.39
N CYS A 262 -6.06 12.98 11.28
CA CYS A 262 -7.50 13.13 11.17
C CYS A 262 -8.19 11.78 10.97
N SER A 263 -9.49 11.71 11.29
CA SER A 263 -10.31 10.55 10.94
C SER A 263 -10.19 10.25 9.44
N LEU A 264 -10.16 8.97 9.06
CA LEU A 264 -10.06 8.58 7.65
C LEU A 264 -11.29 9.04 6.87
N ALA A 265 -11.07 9.50 5.63
CA ALA A 265 -12.13 9.67 4.65
C ALA A 265 -12.07 8.51 3.64
N ILE A 266 -13.18 7.78 3.49
CA ILE A 266 -13.28 6.69 2.54
C ILE A 266 -13.88 7.22 1.24
N VAL A 267 -13.13 7.12 0.14
CA VAL A 267 -13.61 7.43 -1.20
C VAL A 267 -13.90 6.14 -1.95
N SER A 268 -15.17 5.95 -2.33
CA SER A 268 -15.64 4.71 -2.97
C SER A 268 -15.79 4.89 -4.49
N ILE A 269 -14.91 4.25 -5.26
CA ILE A 269 -14.95 4.23 -6.72
C ILE A 269 -15.63 2.94 -7.17
N ILE A 270 -16.88 3.08 -7.61
CA ILE A 270 -17.72 1.97 -8.05
C ILE A 270 -17.34 1.62 -9.49
N PRO A 271 -17.03 0.35 -9.82
CA PRO A 271 -16.77 -0.03 -11.20
C PRO A 271 -18.00 0.29 -12.06
N THR A 272 -17.76 0.88 -13.24
CA THR A 272 -18.82 1.06 -14.23
C THR A 272 -19.44 -0.31 -14.51
N PRO A 273 -20.77 -0.49 -14.43
CA PRO A 273 -21.39 -1.76 -14.75
C PRO A 273 -21.02 -2.11 -16.20
N THR A 274 -20.16 -3.12 -16.35
CA THR A 274 -19.86 -3.68 -17.66
C THR A 274 -21.18 -4.16 -18.25
N PRO A 275 -21.59 -3.69 -19.45
CA PRO A 275 -22.75 -4.24 -20.12
C PRO A 275 -22.59 -5.75 -20.17
N ALA A 276 -23.58 -6.50 -19.67
CA ALA A 276 -23.57 -7.95 -19.79
C ALA A 276 -23.34 -8.29 -21.27
N PRO A 277 -22.36 -9.13 -21.62
CA PRO A 277 -22.12 -9.49 -23.02
C PRO A 277 -23.43 -10.05 -23.58
N ILE A 278 -23.91 -9.45 -24.68
CA ILE A 278 -25.06 -9.94 -25.41
C ILE A 278 -24.62 -11.30 -25.98
N LEU A 279 -24.99 -12.38 -25.28
CA LEU A 279 -24.62 -13.73 -25.69
C LEU A 279 -25.47 -14.09 -26.92
N ASN A 280 -24.81 -14.44 -28.02
CA ASN A 280 -25.53 -14.95 -29.18
C ASN A 280 -26.14 -16.32 -28.85
N PRO A 281 -27.42 -16.56 -29.21
CA PRO A 281 -27.99 -17.88 -29.07
C PRO A 281 -27.24 -18.89 -29.96
N PRO A 282 -27.26 -20.20 -29.61
CA PRO A 282 -26.66 -21.23 -30.44
C PRO A 282 -27.32 -21.28 -31.83
N ILE A 283 -26.63 -21.88 -32.79
CA ILE A 283 -27.19 -22.17 -34.12
C ILE A 283 -27.31 -23.68 -34.23
N LEU A 284 -28.54 -24.17 -34.31
CA LEU A 284 -28.82 -25.59 -34.56
C LEU A 284 -28.58 -25.92 -36.02
N GLN A 285 -27.81 -26.96 -36.25
CA GLN A 285 -27.56 -27.47 -37.60
C GLN A 285 -28.76 -28.29 -38.08
N PRO A 286 -29.03 -28.32 -39.40
CA PRO A 286 -30.03 -29.20 -39.98
C PRO A 286 -29.75 -30.65 -39.59
N VAL A 287 -30.77 -31.33 -39.09
CA VAL A 287 -30.68 -32.73 -38.70
C VAL A 287 -30.60 -33.60 -39.96
N ASN A 288 -29.47 -34.28 -40.17
CA ASN A 288 -29.34 -35.26 -41.25
C ASN A 288 -30.20 -36.50 -40.90
N PRO A 289 -31.09 -37.00 -41.78
CA PRO A 289 -31.96 -38.14 -41.48
C PRO A 289 -31.19 -39.46 -41.49
N GLY A 290 -30.26 -39.64 -40.55
CA GLY A 290 -29.63 -40.92 -40.23
C GLY A 290 -30.53 -41.84 -39.42
N ILE A 291 -31.86 -41.64 -39.48
CA ILE A 291 -32.85 -42.41 -38.72
C ILE A 291 -32.92 -43.82 -39.33
N ALA A 292 -32.05 -44.71 -38.86
CA ALA A 292 -32.00 -46.10 -39.29
C ALA A 292 -33.12 -46.92 -38.61
N CYS A 293 -33.99 -47.53 -39.42
CA CYS A 293 -34.95 -48.55 -38.97
C CYS A 293 -34.20 -49.86 -38.67
N THR A 294 -33.44 -49.93 -37.58
CA THR A 294 -32.92 -51.20 -37.05
C THR A 294 -33.60 -51.47 -35.72
N ASP A 295 -34.40 -52.53 -35.65
CA ASP A 295 -35.01 -53.08 -34.43
C ASP A 295 -36.06 -52.21 -33.70
N ASN A 296 -36.91 -51.47 -34.44
CA ASN A 296 -38.01 -50.65 -33.89
C ASN A 296 -37.56 -49.52 -32.92
N SER A 297 -36.28 -49.16 -32.92
CA SER A 297 -35.76 -48.01 -32.16
C SER A 297 -35.27 -46.94 -33.12
N TYR A 298 -35.70 -45.69 -32.90
CA TYR A 298 -35.28 -44.55 -33.69
C TYR A 298 -34.36 -43.69 -32.84
N SER A 299 -33.26 -43.21 -33.44
CA SER A 299 -32.38 -42.23 -32.82
C SER A 299 -31.99 -41.16 -33.82
N VAL A 300 -31.67 -39.98 -33.31
CA VAL A 300 -31.30 -38.83 -34.12
C VAL A 300 -30.27 -37.98 -33.37
N ASP A 301 -29.24 -37.56 -34.09
CA ASP A 301 -28.22 -36.66 -33.56
C ASP A 301 -28.65 -35.20 -33.77
N ILE A 302 -28.63 -34.44 -32.67
CA ILE A 302 -28.92 -33.01 -32.63
C ILE A 302 -27.59 -32.30 -32.40
N VAL A 303 -27.15 -31.49 -33.36
CA VAL A 303 -25.84 -30.83 -33.38
C VAL A 303 -26.04 -29.32 -33.50
N TRP A 304 -25.27 -28.54 -32.74
CA TRP A 304 -25.30 -27.07 -32.80
C TRP A 304 -23.88 -26.48 -32.80
N THR A 305 -23.82 -25.17 -33.06
CA THR A 305 -22.63 -24.35 -32.86
C THR A 305 -22.94 -23.22 -31.88
N GLY A 306 -21.94 -22.75 -31.15
CA GLY A 306 -22.06 -21.67 -30.18
C GLY A 306 -21.48 -22.05 -28.82
N ASP A 307 -21.13 -21.04 -28.04
CA ASP A 307 -20.52 -21.22 -26.73
C ASP A 307 -21.58 -21.10 -25.61
N PRO A 308 -21.41 -21.80 -24.48
CA PRO A 308 -22.25 -21.61 -23.31
C PRO A 308 -22.05 -20.22 -22.68
N ASN A 309 -23.05 -19.74 -21.95
CA ASN A 309 -22.92 -18.52 -21.16
C ASN A 309 -21.73 -18.66 -20.19
N SER A 310 -20.86 -17.66 -20.11
CA SER A 310 -19.70 -17.66 -19.22
C SER A 310 -20.07 -17.76 -17.74
N ALA A 311 -21.28 -17.35 -17.34
CA ALA A 311 -21.81 -17.61 -16.01
C ALA A 311 -22.12 -19.10 -15.76
N HIS A 312 -22.51 -19.85 -16.81
CA HIS A 312 -22.73 -21.30 -16.72
C HIS A 312 -21.39 -22.05 -16.69
N LEU A 313 -20.34 -21.53 -17.35
CA LEU A 313 -18.98 -22.08 -17.26
C LEU A 313 -18.35 -21.92 -15.87
N GLN A 314 -18.72 -20.87 -15.13
CA GLN A 314 -18.18 -20.60 -13.79
C GLN A 314 -18.90 -21.35 -12.67
N ASN A 315 -20.04 -21.97 -12.95
CA ASN A 315 -20.84 -22.68 -11.96
C ASN A 315 -21.18 -24.09 -12.45
N SER A 316 -20.42 -25.08 -11.97
CA SER A 316 -20.60 -26.49 -12.33
C SER A 316 -21.98 -27.08 -12.01
N ASN A 317 -22.83 -26.38 -11.23
CA ASN A 317 -24.20 -26.79 -10.92
C ASN A 317 -25.22 -26.32 -11.97
N ILE A 318 -24.82 -25.51 -12.94
CA ILE A 318 -25.69 -25.03 -14.03
C ILE A 318 -25.24 -25.71 -15.33
N PRO A 319 -26.13 -26.43 -16.02
CA PRO A 319 -25.85 -27.00 -17.33
C PRO A 319 -25.41 -25.94 -18.36
N GLU A 320 -24.44 -26.29 -19.19
CA GLU A 320 -23.94 -25.45 -20.28
C GLU A 320 -24.99 -25.25 -21.36
N PHE A 321 -25.69 -26.33 -21.74
CA PHE A 321 -26.76 -26.30 -22.73
C PHE A 321 -27.99 -27.06 -22.25
N TYR A 322 -29.14 -26.58 -22.70
CA TYR A 322 -30.44 -27.23 -22.60
C TYR A 322 -30.97 -27.49 -24.01
N VAL A 323 -31.28 -28.74 -24.31
CA VAL A 323 -31.84 -29.14 -25.60
C VAL A 323 -33.30 -29.53 -25.39
N ASP A 324 -34.20 -28.83 -26.07
CA ASP A 324 -35.63 -29.11 -26.03
C ASP A 324 -36.06 -29.88 -27.29
N VAL A 325 -36.98 -30.83 -27.13
CA VAL A 325 -37.67 -31.52 -28.23
C VAL A 325 -39.17 -31.44 -28.01
N SER A 326 -39.92 -31.08 -29.03
CA SER A 326 -41.36 -30.83 -28.97
C SER A 326 -42.09 -31.31 -30.23
N THR A 327 -43.38 -31.61 -30.10
CA THR A 327 -44.29 -31.85 -31.24
C THR A 327 -45.25 -30.68 -31.50
N ASP A 328 -45.26 -29.64 -30.65
CA ASP A 328 -46.31 -28.60 -30.61
C ASP A 328 -45.74 -27.17 -30.45
N ASN A 329 -44.61 -26.92 -31.13
CA ASN A 329 -43.92 -25.63 -31.10
C ASN A 329 -43.55 -25.17 -29.69
N PHE A 330 -43.11 -26.13 -28.86
CA PHE A 330 -42.65 -25.93 -27.48
C PHE A 330 -43.71 -25.43 -26.51
N SER A 331 -45.00 -25.65 -26.81
CA SER A 331 -46.07 -25.52 -25.80
C SER A 331 -45.96 -26.64 -24.76
N SER A 332 -45.49 -27.81 -25.20
CA SER A 332 -45.05 -28.93 -24.40
C SER A 332 -43.74 -29.52 -24.97
N TYR A 333 -42.82 -29.93 -24.11
CA TYR A 333 -41.51 -30.40 -24.54
C TYR A 333 -40.81 -31.28 -23.51
N TRP A 334 -39.95 -32.14 -24.05
CA TRP A 334 -38.92 -32.85 -23.32
C TRP A 334 -37.63 -32.05 -23.35
N ASN A 335 -36.86 -32.13 -22.27
CA ASN A 335 -35.59 -31.41 -22.15
C ASN A 335 -34.45 -32.37 -21.80
N LYS A 336 -33.24 -32.02 -22.24
CA LYS A 336 -31.99 -32.67 -21.85
C LYS A 336 -30.91 -31.64 -21.56
N GLN A 337 -30.22 -31.83 -20.44
CA GLN A 337 -29.04 -31.05 -20.06
C GLN A 337 -27.80 -31.63 -20.74
N VAL A 338 -26.94 -30.78 -21.30
CA VAL A 338 -25.72 -31.19 -22.02
C VAL A 338 -24.55 -30.30 -21.59
N ASN A 339 -23.44 -30.93 -21.16
CA ASN A 339 -22.22 -30.27 -20.70
C ASN A 339 -21.00 -30.77 -21.48
N GLY A 340 -20.07 -29.89 -21.82
CA GLY A 340 -18.82 -30.20 -22.51
C GLY A 340 -18.99 -30.69 -23.95
N ALA A 341 -20.16 -30.51 -24.56
CA ALA A 341 -20.47 -31.00 -25.89
C ALA A 341 -21.44 -30.07 -26.64
N THR A 342 -21.28 -30.00 -27.96
CA THR A 342 -22.17 -29.28 -28.88
C THR A 342 -23.06 -30.22 -29.72
N SER A 343 -23.28 -31.42 -29.19
CA SER A 343 -24.12 -32.43 -29.82
C SER A 343 -24.75 -33.36 -28.78
N THR A 344 -25.93 -33.89 -29.08
CA THR A 344 -26.59 -34.92 -28.26
C THR A 344 -27.48 -35.81 -29.11
N GLN A 345 -27.78 -37.02 -28.63
CA GLN A 345 -28.69 -37.94 -29.31
C GLN A 345 -30.04 -38.00 -28.60
N ALA A 346 -31.13 -37.95 -29.38
CA ALA A 346 -32.49 -38.22 -28.93
C ALA A 346 -32.93 -39.62 -29.42
N PRO A 347 -33.77 -40.36 -28.67
CA PRO A 347 -34.49 -39.95 -27.47
C PRO A 347 -33.73 -40.08 -26.14
N SER A 348 -32.55 -40.72 -26.14
CA SER A 348 -31.84 -41.06 -24.90
C SER A 348 -31.52 -39.85 -24.02
N GLY A 349 -31.91 -39.91 -22.75
CA GLY A 349 -31.67 -38.86 -21.75
C GLY A 349 -32.60 -37.65 -21.81
N PHE A 350 -33.58 -37.63 -22.72
CA PHE A 350 -34.63 -36.60 -22.73
C PHE A 350 -35.74 -36.96 -21.75
N VAL A 351 -35.94 -36.08 -20.77
CA VAL A 351 -36.92 -36.24 -19.69
C VAL A 351 -38.09 -35.28 -19.89
N PRO A 352 -39.29 -35.57 -19.36
CA PRO A 352 -40.42 -34.66 -19.47
C PRO A 352 -40.11 -33.35 -18.74
N TYR A 353 -40.44 -32.21 -19.36
CA TYR A 353 -40.20 -30.90 -18.76
C TYR A 353 -41.48 -30.09 -18.57
N THR A 354 -42.13 -29.68 -19.66
CA THR A 354 -43.39 -28.92 -19.61
C THR A 354 -44.45 -29.61 -20.46
N GLY A 355 -45.65 -29.82 -19.91
CA GLY A 355 -46.83 -30.28 -20.67
C GLY A 355 -46.79 -31.71 -21.23
N VAL A 356 -45.69 -32.44 -21.06
CA VAL A 356 -45.53 -33.84 -21.52
C VAL A 356 -45.38 -34.79 -20.33
N SER A 357 -45.71 -36.07 -20.55
CA SER A 357 -45.52 -37.14 -19.57
C SER A 357 -44.70 -38.29 -20.17
N GLY A 358 -43.88 -38.92 -19.32
CA GLY A 358 -42.95 -39.97 -19.72
C GLY A 358 -41.69 -39.43 -20.44
N ASN A 359 -40.67 -40.28 -20.56
CA ASN A 359 -39.46 -39.95 -21.30
C ASN A 359 -39.77 -39.87 -22.80
N LEU A 360 -38.94 -39.12 -23.54
CA LEU A 360 -39.13 -38.98 -24.98
C LEU A 360 -39.08 -40.35 -25.66
N VAL A 361 -40.02 -40.60 -26.56
CA VAL A 361 -40.02 -41.73 -27.49
C VAL A 361 -40.28 -41.17 -28.88
N LEU A 362 -39.46 -41.56 -29.85
CA LEU A 362 -39.60 -41.14 -31.24
C LEU A 362 -40.56 -42.08 -31.95
N ASN A 363 -41.78 -41.60 -32.22
CA ASN A 363 -42.84 -42.40 -32.82
C ASN A 363 -42.82 -42.30 -34.36
N PRO A 364 -42.97 -43.41 -35.09
CA PRO A 364 -43.07 -43.41 -36.55
C PRO A 364 -44.15 -42.45 -37.05
N GLY A 365 -43.87 -41.74 -38.15
CA GLY A 365 -44.81 -40.79 -38.76
C GLY A 365 -45.00 -39.48 -38.00
N THR A 366 -44.29 -39.27 -36.89
CA THR A 366 -44.37 -38.04 -36.09
C THR A 366 -43.25 -37.08 -36.47
N THR A 367 -43.59 -35.79 -36.52
CA THR A 367 -42.61 -34.71 -36.72
C THR A 367 -42.32 -34.05 -35.38
N TYR A 368 -41.03 -33.89 -35.09
CA TYR A 368 -40.52 -33.25 -33.90
C TYR A 368 -39.74 -32.00 -34.28
N GLN A 369 -39.67 -31.06 -33.34
CA GLN A 369 -38.94 -29.80 -33.42
C GLN A 369 -37.93 -29.74 -32.28
N ALA A 370 -36.73 -29.26 -32.56
CA ALA A 370 -35.68 -29.08 -31.56
C ALA A 370 -35.20 -27.62 -31.50
N ARG A 371 -34.85 -27.16 -30.29
CA ARG A 371 -34.18 -25.88 -30.02
C ARG A 371 -33.14 -26.06 -28.91
N VAL A 372 -32.10 -25.22 -28.90
CA VAL A 372 -31.04 -25.24 -27.88
C VAL A 372 -31.00 -23.89 -27.17
N PHE A 373 -30.79 -23.94 -25.86
CA PHE A 373 -30.58 -22.78 -25.01
C PHE A 373 -29.24 -22.89 -24.28
N ASN A 374 -28.47 -21.81 -24.26
CA ASN A 374 -27.14 -21.72 -23.65
C ASN A 374 -27.06 -20.69 -22.51
N GLY A 375 -28.19 -20.16 -22.04
CA GLY A 375 -28.21 -19.04 -21.10
C GLY A 375 -28.29 -17.65 -21.76
N ALA A 376 -28.54 -17.55 -23.07
CA ALA A 376 -28.67 -16.27 -23.77
C ALA A 376 -29.98 -15.55 -23.45
N THR A 377 -29.91 -14.25 -23.17
CA THR A 377 -31.10 -13.39 -23.00
C THR A 377 -31.02 -12.15 -23.87
N ASP A 378 -32.17 -11.61 -24.26
CA ASP A 378 -32.24 -10.31 -24.94
C ASP A 378 -32.02 -9.14 -23.97
N SER A 379 -32.05 -7.90 -24.48
CA SER A 379 -31.88 -6.68 -23.68
C SER A 379 -32.96 -6.46 -22.62
N SER A 380 -34.06 -7.20 -22.67
CA SER A 380 -35.13 -7.18 -21.66
C SER A 380 -35.04 -8.32 -20.64
N GLY A 381 -34.04 -9.20 -20.79
CA GLY A 381 -33.85 -10.37 -19.93
C GLY A 381 -34.71 -11.58 -20.33
N GLN A 382 -35.35 -11.57 -21.51
CA GLN A 382 -36.09 -12.74 -22.00
C GLN A 382 -35.15 -13.78 -22.60
N GLN A 383 -35.45 -15.07 -22.39
CA GLN A 383 -34.64 -16.18 -22.92
C GLN A 383 -34.68 -16.22 -24.45
N VAL A 384 -33.49 -16.28 -25.06
CA VAL A 384 -33.34 -16.42 -26.50
C VAL A 384 -32.78 -17.81 -26.79
N HIS A 385 -33.52 -18.57 -27.59
CA HIS A 385 -33.12 -19.91 -28.02
C HIS A 385 -32.47 -19.85 -29.41
N SER A 386 -31.87 -20.95 -29.84
CA SER A 386 -31.43 -21.14 -31.22
C SER A 386 -32.59 -21.05 -32.23
N ASN A 387 -32.25 -21.07 -33.52
CA ASN A 387 -33.23 -21.45 -34.54
C ASN A 387 -33.86 -22.81 -34.21
N THR A 388 -35.11 -23.01 -34.63
CA THR A 388 -35.79 -24.30 -34.54
C THR A 388 -35.44 -25.17 -35.76
N VAL A 389 -35.16 -26.44 -35.53
CA VAL A 389 -35.01 -27.44 -36.61
C VAL A 389 -36.06 -28.53 -36.46
N SER A 390 -36.61 -29.00 -37.57
CA SER A 390 -37.64 -30.05 -37.59
C SER A 390 -37.08 -31.34 -38.19
N PHE A 391 -37.51 -32.48 -37.66
CA PHE A 391 -37.20 -33.80 -38.21
C PHE A 391 -38.42 -34.72 -38.10
N SER A 392 -38.62 -35.57 -39.10
CA SER A 392 -39.73 -36.52 -39.14
C SER A 392 -39.22 -37.94 -39.03
N VAL A 393 -39.84 -38.73 -38.14
CA VAL A 393 -39.53 -40.14 -38.00
C VAL A 393 -40.21 -40.90 -39.14
N PRO A 394 -39.48 -41.64 -40.00
CA PRO A 394 -40.07 -42.34 -41.12
C PRO A 394 -40.98 -43.49 -40.64
N THR A 395 -42.05 -43.76 -41.36
CA THR A 395 -42.79 -45.02 -41.22
C THR A 395 -42.04 -46.09 -42.02
N CYS A 396 -41.46 -47.09 -41.35
CA CYS A 396 -40.85 -48.20 -42.08
C CYS A 396 -41.97 -48.92 -42.87
N PRO A 397 -41.78 -49.20 -44.18
CA PRO A 397 -42.79 -49.93 -44.95
C PRO A 397 -42.98 -51.32 -44.36
N THR A 398 -44.21 -51.69 -44.05
CA THR A 398 -44.55 -53.05 -43.66
C THR A 398 -44.22 -53.98 -44.84
N PRO A 399 -43.43 -55.06 -44.65
CA PRO A 399 -43.20 -56.01 -45.73
C PRO A 399 -44.55 -56.54 -46.25
N PRO A 400 -44.77 -56.62 -47.56
CA PRO A 400 -45.99 -57.22 -48.11
C PRO A 400 -46.12 -58.68 -47.62
N PRO A 401 -47.34 -59.21 -47.40
CA PRO A 401 -47.55 -60.58 -46.95
C PRO A 401 -46.86 -61.56 -47.90
N ILE A 402 -45.87 -62.28 -47.40
CA ILE A 402 -45.11 -63.26 -48.18
C ILE A 402 -46.03 -64.46 -48.43
N THR A 403 -46.51 -64.60 -49.66
CA THR A 403 -47.12 -65.86 -50.12
C THR A 403 -45.96 -66.81 -50.45
N PRO A 404 -45.89 -68.02 -49.87
CA PRO A 404 -44.71 -68.88 -50.04
C PRO A 404 -44.60 -69.37 -51.48
N LEU A 405 -43.54 -68.96 -52.17
CA LEU A 405 -43.14 -69.49 -53.48
C LEU A 405 -42.12 -70.64 -53.29
N PRO A 406 -42.13 -71.66 -54.17
CA PRO A 406 -41.35 -72.88 -53.98
C PRO A 406 -39.83 -72.63 -54.03
N ILE A 407 -39.14 -73.19 -53.05
CA ILE A 407 -37.69 -73.11 -52.89
C ILE A 407 -37.02 -74.09 -53.87
N THR A 408 -36.15 -73.59 -54.74
CA THR A 408 -35.09 -74.40 -55.37
C THR A 408 -33.74 -73.81 -54.99
N PRO A 409 -32.79 -74.61 -54.46
CA PRO A 409 -31.51 -74.08 -53.97
C PRO A 409 -30.51 -73.90 -55.14
N PRO A 410 -29.87 -72.73 -55.29
CA PRO A 410 -28.72 -72.57 -56.17
C PRO A 410 -27.41 -72.93 -55.43
N PRO A 411 -26.35 -73.33 -56.18
CA PRO A 411 -25.15 -73.93 -55.61
C PRO A 411 -24.20 -72.91 -54.99
N THR A 412 -23.58 -73.32 -53.89
CA THR A 412 -22.52 -72.60 -53.17
C THR A 412 -21.17 -72.77 -53.86
N THR A 413 -20.57 -71.66 -54.29
CA THR A 413 -19.12 -71.56 -54.51
C THR A 413 -18.60 -70.26 -53.89
N PRO A 414 -17.54 -70.30 -53.05
CA PRO A 414 -16.98 -69.10 -52.44
C PRO A 414 -16.02 -68.36 -53.41
N PRO A 415 -16.01 -67.02 -53.43
CA PRO A 415 -15.02 -66.26 -54.21
C PRO A 415 -13.64 -66.26 -53.53
N PRO A 416 -12.53 -66.16 -54.29
CA PRO A 416 -11.18 -66.15 -53.75
C PRO A 416 -10.80 -64.77 -53.20
N ILE A 417 -10.07 -64.77 -52.08
CA ILE A 417 -9.57 -63.58 -51.38
C ILE A 417 -8.16 -63.29 -51.91
N THR A 418 -7.93 -62.10 -52.45
CA THR A 418 -6.58 -61.59 -52.75
C THR A 418 -6.45 -60.18 -52.17
N PRO A 419 -5.46 -59.89 -51.30
CA PRO A 419 -5.28 -58.54 -50.76
C PRO A 419 -4.65 -57.60 -51.81
N PRO A 420 -5.02 -56.30 -51.82
CA PRO A 420 -4.45 -55.34 -52.76
C PRO A 420 -3.00 -54.96 -52.38
N PRO A 421 -2.16 -54.55 -53.34
CA PRO A 421 -0.78 -54.12 -53.07
C PRO A 421 -0.77 -52.75 -52.39
N VAL A 422 -0.08 -52.65 -51.24
CA VAL A 422 0.17 -51.38 -50.55
C VAL A 422 1.46 -50.77 -51.11
N THR A 423 1.34 -49.61 -51.75
CA THR A 423 2.49 -48.76 -52.13
C THR A 423 2.52 -47.57 -51.18
N PRO A 424 3.60 -47.32 -50.42
CA PRO A 424 3.69 -46.13 -49.57
C PRO A 424 3.83 -44.86 -50.41
N PRO A 425 3.22 -43.73 -50.01
CA PRO A 425 3.30 -42.47 -50.74
C PRO A 425 4.70 -41.83 -50.65
N PRO A 426 5.11 -41.00 -51.63
CA PRO A 426 6.39 -40.29 -51.61
C PRO A 426 6.41 -39.25 -50.49
N ILE A 427 7.45 -39.27 -49.66
CA ILE A 427 7.67 -38.26 -48.62
C ILE A 427 8.56 -37.16 -49.21
N THR A 428 7.95 -36.07 -49.67
CA THR A 428 8.66 -34.81 -49.93
C THR A 428 8.61 -33.94 -48.67
N PRO A 429 9.75 -33.56 -48.07
CA PRO A 429 9.75 -32.59 -46.98
C PRO A 429 9.28 -31.20 -47.48
N PRO A 430 8.55 -30.44 -46.66
CA PRO A 430 8.05 -29.13 -47.05
C PRO A 430 9.19 -28.11 -47.25
N PRO A 431 8.98 -27.03 -48.03
CA PRO A 431 9.98 -26.01 -48.30
C PRO A 431 10.34 -25.27 -47.01
N VAL A 432 11.63 -25.24 -46.68
CA VAL A 432 12.15 -24.42 -45.58
C VAL A 432 12.29 -22.98 -46.08
N THR A 433 11.35 -22.13 -45.69
CA THR A 433 11.47 -20.67 -45.82
C THR A 433 12.49 -20.17 -44.80
N PRO A 434 13.59 -19.50 -45.20
CA PRO A 434 14.49 -18.87 -44.24
C PRO A 434 13.77 -17.69 -43.57
N GLY A 435 13.42 -17.85 -42.30
CA GLY A 435 12.98 -16.74 -41.46
C GLY A 435 14.10 -15.71 -41.27
N PRO A 436 13.78 -14.44 -40.97
CA PRO A 436 14.78 -13.40 -40.74
C PRO A 436 15.74 -13.87 -39.64
N GLN A 437 17.03 -13.99 -39.95
CA GLN A 437 18.04 -14.30 -38.95
C GLN A 437 18.23 -13.08 -38.06
N GLY A 438 17.46 -13.04 -36.98
CA GLY A 438 17.72 -12.19 -35.83
C GLY A 438 19.06 -12.60 -35.24
N LEU A 439 20.00 -11.65 -35.20
CA LEU A 439 21.28 -11.78 -34.53
C LEU A 439 21.06 -12.35 -33.11
N PRO A 440 21.83 -13.35 -32.64
CA PRO A 440 21.72 -13.85 -31.27
C PRO A 440 22.39 -12.86 -30.32
N PHE A 441 21.75 -11.71 -30.07
CA PHE A 441 21.96 -10.99 -28.83
C PHE A 441 21.03 -11.61 -27.79
N THR A 442 21.59 -12.43 -26.91
CA THR A 442 20.92 -12.82 -25.65
C THR A 442 20.83 -11.56 -24.78
N VAL A 443 19.85 -10.71 -25.07
CA VAL A 443 19.43 -9.65 -24.17
C VAL A 443 18.93 -10.33 -22.90
N LEU A 444 19.35 -9.82 -21.74
CA LEU A 444 18.88 -10.26 -20.43
C LEU A 444 17.34 -10.29 -20.43
N ILE A 445 16.74 -11.49 -20.49
CA ILE A 445 15.28 -11.64 -20.41
C ILE A 445 14.90 -11.61 -18.94
N ILE A 446 14.47 -10.44 -18.47
CA ILE A 446 13.91 -10.28 -17.14
C ILE A 446 12.53 -10.95 -17.15
N ARG A 447 12.44 -12.18 -16.64
CA ARG A 447 11.15 -12.84 -16.44
C ARG A 447 10.42 -12.18 -15.26
N ASN A 448 9.11 -12.05 -15.37
CA ASN A 448 8.30 -11.59 -14.24
C ASN A 448 8.52 -12.55 -13.05
N PRO A 449 8.99 -12.07 -11.89
CA PRO A 449 9.23 -12.92 -10.72
C PRO A 449 7.95 -13.59 -10.20
N PHE A 450 6.78 -13.03 -10.52
CA PHE A 450 5.50 -13.49 -10.01
C PHE A 450 4.70 -14.31 -11.03
N SER A 451 5.35 -14.89 -12.04
CA SER A 451 4.67 -15.67 -13.08
C SER A 451 4.37 -17.13 -12.69
N GLY A 452 4.74 -17.56 -11.48
CA GLY A 452 4.42 -18.89 -10.93
C GLY A 452 3.21 -18.86 -10.01
N ASN A 453 2.76 -20.04 -9.55
CA ASN A 453 1.77 -20.12 -8.48
C ASN A 453 2.43 -19.67 -7.17
N ILE A 454 1.86 -18.67 -6.51
CA ILE A 454 2.34 -18.14 -5.22
C ILE A 454 1.22 -18.37 -4.22
N ASP A 455 1.27 -19.51 -3.56
CA ASP A 455 0.20 -19.97 -2.68
C ASP A 455 0.50 -19.67 -1.20
N THR A 456 1.76 -19.36 -0.87
CA THR A 456 2.21 -19.03 0.49
C THR A 456 3.10 -17.79 0.55
N MET A 457 3.26 -17.23 1.75
CA MET A 457 4.25 -16.15 1.98
C MET A 457 5.69 -16.60 1.74
N GLN A 458 5.98 -17.89 1.91
CA GLN A 458 7.31 -18.45 1.63
C GLN A 458 7.58 -18.46 0.12
N ASP A 459 6.60 -18.85 -0.70
CA ASP A 459 6.71 -18.81 -2.16
C ASP A 459 6.93 -17.39 -2.68
N LEU A 460 6.31 -16.40 -2.02
CA LEU A 460 6.51 -14.98 -2.33
C LEU A 460 7.95 -14.55 -2.07
N PHE A 461 8.51 -14.89 -0.90
CA PHE A 461 9.89 -14.55 -0.57
C PHE A 461 10.89 -15.27 -1.49
N ASP A 462 10.66 -16.55 -1.80
CA ASP A 462 11.52 -17.32 -2.69
C ASP A 462 11.50 -16.77 -4.12
N ALA A 463 10.35 -16.36 -4.63
CA ALA A 463 10.21 -15.72 -5.94
C ALA A 463 11.00 -14.40 -6.01
N VAL A 464 10.85 -13.53 -5.01
CA VAL A 464 11.55 -12.23 -4.94
C VAL A 464 13.06 -12.42 -4.81
N ILE A 465 13.50 -13.30 -3.91
CA ILE A 465 14.93 -13.55 -3.69
C ILE A 465 15.57 -14.13 -4.95
N THR A 466 14.96 -15.15 -5.56
CA THR A 466 15.48 -15.76 -6.79
C THR A 466 15.63 -14.74 -7.92
N PHE A 467 14.67 -13.82 -8.04
CA PHE A 467 14.74 -12.72 -8.99
C PHE A 467 15.84 -11.72 -8.70
N LEU A 468 16.00 -11.32 -7.43
CA LEU A 468 17.08 -10.43 -7.01
C LEU A 468 18.46 -11.05 -7.33
N TYR A 469 18.66 -12.34 -7.12
CA TYR A 469 19.90 -13.02 -7.50
C TYR A 469 20.12 -13.05 -9.02
N TYR A 470 19.07 -13.32 -9.80
CA TYR A 470 19.13 -13.35 -11.25
C TYR A 470 19.56 -11.99 -11.84
N VAL A 471 19.06 -10.89 -11.29
CA VAL A 471 19.37 -9.53 -11.76
C VAL A 471 20.67 -8.99 -11.15
N ALA A 472 20.92 -9.23 -9.87
CA ALA A 472 22.08 -8.69 -9.17
C ALA A 472 23.40 -9.30 -9.61
N GLY A 473 23.43 -10.61 -9.94
CA GLY A 473 24.65 -11.29 -10.38
C GLY A 473 25.34 -10.58 -11.55
N PRO A 474 24.65 -10.36 -12.69
CA PRO A 474 25.19 -9.60 -13.81
C PRO A 474 25.59 -8.16 -13.45
N ILE A 475 24.79 -7.46 -12.63
CA ILE A 475 25.08 -6.08 -12.23
C ILE A 475 26.36 -5.98 -11.41
N VAL A 476 26.57 -6.89 -10.46
CA VAL A 476 27.79 -6.92 -9.62
C VAL A 476 29.03 -7.16 -10.48
N VAL A 477 28.96 -8.10 -11.43
CA VAL A 477 30.07 -8.35 -12.36
C VAL A 477 30.40 -7.10 -13.18
N ILE A 478 29.39 -6.40 -13.71
CA ILE A 478 29.57 -5.15 -14.46
C ILE A 478 30.23 -4.07 -13.57
N MET A 479 29.77 -3.92 -12.33
CA MET A 479 30.33 -2.92 -11.40
C MET A 479 31.80 -3.22 -11.03
N ILE A 480 32.16 -4.49 -10.87
CA ILE A 480 33.55 -4.90 -10.61
C ILE A 480 34.43 -4.61 -11.83
N ILE A 481 33.95 -4.91 -13.04
CA ILE A 481 34.65 -4.59 -14.29
C ILE A 481 34.84 -3.07 -14.42
N LEU A 482 33.79 -2.28 -14.16
CA LEU A 482 33.86 -0.81 -14.18
C LEU A 482 34.89 -0.27 -13.17
N ALA A 483 34.90 -0.79 -11.94
CA ALA A 483 35.91 -0.41 -10.96
C ALA A 483 37.33 -0.72 -11.47
N GLY A 484 37.54 -1.89 -12.07
CA GLY A 484 38.82 -2.28 -12.68
C GLY A 484 39.27 -1.34 -13.79
N LEU A 485 38.35 -0.93 -14.68
CA LEU A 485 38.64 0.05 -15.73
C LEU A 485 38.98 1.43 -15.16
N PHE A 486 38.26 1.88 -14.12
CA PHE A 486 38.58 3.14 -13.45
C PHE A 486 39.96 3.12 -12.78
N PHE A 487 40.38 1.98 -12.21
CA PHE A 487 41.76 1.82 -11.71
C PHE A 487 42.79 1.88 -12.85
N LEU A 488 42.52 1.20 -13.97
CA LEU A 488 43.44 1.15 -15.12
C LEU A 488 43.66 2.54 -15.75
N PHE A 489 42.60 3.35 -15.85
CA PHE A 489 42.65 4.67 -16.48
C PHE A 489 42.91 5.82 -15.48
N ALA A 490 43.21 5.51 -14.22
CA ALA A 490 43.36 6.54 -13.19
C ALA A 490 44.56 7.46 -13.41
N ARG A 491 45.66 7.01 -14.03
CA ARG A 491 46.85 7.79 -14.42
C ARG A 491 47.23 8.91 -13.42
N ASP A 492 47.27 8.55 -12.13
CA ASP A 492 47.61 9.42 -10.98
C ASP A 492 46.59 10.53 -10.61
N GLN A 493 45.35 10.42 -11.10
CA GLN A 493 44.23 11.25 -10.65
C GLN A 493 43.59 10.61 -9.40
N ALA A 494 43.88 11.16 -8.23
CA ALA A 494 43.37 10.68 -6.94
C ALA A 494 41.84 10.49 -6.92
N ASP A 495 41.11 11.36 -7.62
CA ASP A 495 39.64 11.29 -7.71
C ASP A 495 39.13 10.03 -8.40
N LYS A 496 39.83 9.56 -9.45
CA LYS A 496 39.46 8.32 -10.16
C LYS A 496 39.74 7.09 -9.32
N ILE A 497 40.84 7.10 -8.58
CA ILE A 497 41.18 6.02 -7.63
C ILE A 497 40.13 5.94 -6.52
N ASN A 498 39.75 7.09 -5.96
CA ASN A 498 38.71 7.15 -4.92
C ASN A 498 37.34 6.71 -5.45
N THR A 499 37.02 7.06 -6.69
CA THR A 499 35.78 6.61 -7.36
C THR A 499 35.79 5.10 -7.59
N ALA A 500 36.89 4.54 -8.10
CA ALA A 500 37.05 3.10 -8.29
C ALA A 500 36.88 2.31 -6.98
N LYS A 501 37.50 2.81 -5.89
CA LYS A 501 37.35 2.25 -4.54
C LYS A 501 35.89 2.26 -4.09
N LYS A 502 35.18 3.39 -4.24
CA LYS A 502 33.75 3.48 -3.88
C LYS A 502 32.91 2.48 -4.66
N ILE A 503 33.07 2.41 -5.98
CA ILE A 503 32.32 1.46 -6.83
C ILE A 503 32.57 0.02 -6.36
N LEU A 504 33.83 -0.35 -6.13
CA LEU A 504 34.19 -1.68 -5.65
C LEU A 504 33.60 -1.98 -4.25
N THR A 505 33.72 -1.05 -3.31
CA THR A 505 33.20 -1.23 -1.95
C THR A 505 31.68 -1.37 -1.93
N TYR A 506 30.95 -0.53 -2.67
CA TYR A 506 29.49 -0.64 -2.75
C TYR A 506 29.02 -1.90 -3.47
N ALA A 507 29.72 -2.34 -4.52
CA ALA A 507 29.42 -3.60 -5.19
C ALA A 507 29.58 -4.80 -4.24
N LEU A 508 30.64 -4.81 -3.42
CA LEU A 508 30.88 -5.87 -2.43
C LEU A 508 29.88 -5.84 -1.27
N ILE A 509 29.53 -4.66 -0.76
CA ILE A 509 28.51 -4.52 0.30
C ILE A 509 27.15 -4.98 -0.21
N GLY A 510 26.73 -4.54 -1.39
CA GLY A 510 25.47 -4.95 -1.99
C GLY A 510 25.40 -6.46 -2.23
N PHE A 511 26.49 -7.05 -2.72
CA PHE A 511 26.57 -8.50 -2.89
C PHE A 511 26.51 -9.26 -1.56
N ALA A 512 27.19 -8.76 -0.51
CA ALA A 512 27.15 -9.36 0.82
C ALA A 512 25.73 -9.34 1.44
N ILE A 513 25.00 -8.24 1.30
CA ILE A 513 23.61 -8.13 1.79
C ILE A 513 22.71 -9.17 1.11
N ILE A 514 22.85 -9.34 -0.21
CA ILE A 514 22.08 -10.32 -0.99
C ILE A 514 22.38 -11.75 -0.53
N LEU A 515 23.65 -12.08 -0.26
CA LEU A 515 24.08 -13.38 0.27
C LEU A 515 23.51 -13.68 1.66
N ILE A 516 23.41 -12.67 2.53
CA ILE A 516 22.87 -12.83 3.89
C ILE A 516 21.35 -13.09 3.86
N GLY A 517 20.62 -12.52 2.89
CA GLY A 517 19.15 -12.63 2.82
C GLY A 517 18.64 -14.07 2.88
N ARG A 518 19.27 -15.00 2.16
CA ARG A 518 18.88 -16.43 2.18
C ARG A 518 19.35 -17.16 3.44
N GLY A 519 20.52 -16.81 3.96
CA GLY A 519 21.07 -17.40 5.19
C GLY A 519 20.28 -17.02 6.44
N PHE A 520 19.72 -15.81 6.48
CA PHE A 520 18.91 -15.34 7.60
C PHE A 520 17.57 -16.07 7.71
N ILE A 521 16.94 -16.41 6.58
CA ILE A 521 15.70 -17.20 6.56
C ILE A 521 15.96 -18.61 7.12
N ALA A 522 17.03 -19.28 6.69
CA ALA A 522 17.40 -20.60 7.20
C ALA A 522 17.69 -20.60 8.72
N LEU A 523 18.25 -19.50 9.25
CA LEU A 523 18.46 -19.35 10.70
C LEU A 523 17.15 -19.18 11.46
N ILE A 524 16.20 -18.41 10.93
CA ILE A 524 14.88 -18.26 11.54
C ILE A 524 14.12 -19.59 11.50
N GLU A 525 14.14 -20.31 10.38
CA GLU A 525 13.54 -21.65 10.26
C GLU A 525 14.16 -22.61 11.27
N SER A 526 15.48 -22.59 11.44
CA SER A 526 16.17 -23.43 12.43
C SER A 526 15.80 -23.08 13.87
N ILE A 527 15.60 -21.80 14.21
CA ILE A 527 15.21 -21.38 15.57
C ILE A 527 13.74 -21.72 15.84
N LEU A 528 12.87 -21.54 14.86
CA LEU A 528 11.45 -21.87 14.96
C LEU A 528 11.22 -23.39 15.02
N ALA A 529 12.00 -24.18 14.28
CA ALA A 529 11.95 -25.65 14.33
C ALA A 529 12.50 -26.24 15.64
N LEU A 530 13.36 -25.51 16.36
CA LEU A 530 13.84 -25.91 17.69
C LEU A 530 12.89 -25.49 18.84
N GLY A 531 11.97 -24.56 18.59
CA GLY A 531 11.03 -24.02 19.57
C GLY A 531 9.63 -24.64 19.57
N GLY A 532 9.40 -25.66 18.71
CA GLY A 532 8.14 -26.40 18.58
C GLY A 532 8.16 -27.77 19.22
#